data_AF-A0A2B7ZVX1-F1
#
_entry.id   AF-A0A2B7ZVX1-F1
#
_cell.length_a   1.000
_cell.length_b   1.000
_cell.length_c   1.000
_cell.angle_alpha   90.00
_cell.angle_beta   90.00
_cell.angle_gamma   90.00
#
_symmetry.space_group_name_H-M   'P 1'
#
loop_
_entity.id
_entity.type
_entity.pdbx_description
1 polymer ?
#
loop_
_entity_poly.entity_id
_entity_poly.type
_entity_poly.pdbx_seq_one_letter_code
_entity_poly.pdbx_strand_id
1 'polypeptide(L)'
;MRLHKGFLFLLMICHIPAVASHIVGGEFELLYIRANTYRINMILYFDVNNGNPEATDLSADIYIYSKRNQQFIQRFTLPLVLPRERVKYTKPACSSGEVVTDKLTYTSVVTLSSSMYNDPEGYYMVWQRCCRNYSILNIYSEEPPTDEYGNVIDPNAKYAGQTFYLEFPAIVQNGQPFVNSSPRLFPPLNDFACPNKPYYADFSGTDDDGDSLVYSLATPLNTLSGNSKPRASPGPYPDVQWRPGYSLSRVTGGTPDLRISRDGILR
;
A
#
# COMPACT_ATOMS: atom_id res chain seq x y z
N MET A 1 58.91 -12.49 19.27
CA MET A 1 57.55 -11.90 19.34
C MET A 1 56.66 -12.67 18.37
N ARG A 2 55.87 -13.64 18.86
CA ARG A 2 55.04 -14.53 18.03
C ARG A 2 53.72 -13.80 17.70
N LEU A 3 53.59 -13.25 16.49
CA LEU A 3 52.31 -12.73 16.00
C LEU A 3 51.31 -13.88 15.88
N HIS A 4 50.16 -13.73 16.54
CA HIS A 4 49.03 -14.65 16.50
C HIS A 4 48.45 -14.72 15.07
N LYS A 5 48.66 -15.85 14.38
CA LYS A 5 48.07 -16.18 13.07
C LYS A 5 46.59 -16.62 13.17
N GLY A 6 45.86 -16.20 14.21
CA GLY A 6 44.63 -16.87 14.65
C GLY A 6 43.34 -16.08 14.61
N PHE A 7 43.29 -14.88 14.01
CA PHE A 7 42.08 -14.02 14.14
C PHE A 7 41.56 -13.39 12.84
N LEU A 8 42.08 -13.77 11.67
CA LEU A 8 41.68 -13.15 10.40
C LEU A 8 40.91 -14.09 9.45
N PHE A 9 40.31 -15.17 9.97
CA PHE A 9 39.55 -16.12 9.15
C PHE A 9 38.09 -16.34 9.62
N LEU A 10 37.66 -15.65 10.68
CA LEU A 10 36.28 -15.73 11.20
C LEU A 10 35.48 -14.45 10.89
N LEU A 11 35.68 -13.92 9.69
CA LEU A 11 34.90 -12.81 9.11
C LEU A 11 34.38 -13.22 7.72
N MET A 12 34.21 -14.52 7.49
CA MET A 12 33.45 -15.03 6.36
C MET A 12 31.96 -15.00 6.70
N ILE A 13 31.32 -13.93 6.23
CA ILE A 13 30.08 -14.02 5.45
C ILE A 13 28.91 -14.68 6.21
N CYS A 14 28.35 -13.93 7.16
CA CYS A 14 26.92 -14.03 7.42
C CYS A 14 26.23 -13.07 6.45
N HIS A 15 25.90 -13.55 5.25
CA HIS A 15 25.00 -12.81 4.36
C HIS A 15 23.60 -12.90 4.97
N ILE A 16 23.23 -11.89 5.77
CA ILE A 16 21.83 -11.69 6.12
C ILE A 16 21.15 -11.21 4.84
N PRO A 17 20.19 -11.95 4.27
CA PRO A 17 19.47 -11.50 3.09
C PRO A 17 18.72 -10.21 3.44
N ALA A 18 18.96 -9.15 2.67
CA ALA A 18 18.18 -7.92 2.74
C ALA A 18 16.75 -8.24 2.29
N VAL A 19 15.76 -7.98 3.16
CA VAL A 19 14.35 -8.26 2.87
C VAL A 19 13.64 -6.95 2.62
N ALA A 20 13.73 -6.45 1.39
CA ALA A 20 12.83 -5.42 0.91
C ALA A 20 11.57 -6.06 0.32
N SER A 21 10.39 -5.56 0.69
CA SER A 21 9.16 -5.85 -0.04
C SER A 21 9.01 -4.79 -1.14
N HIS A 22 9.38 -5.10 -2.38
CA HIS A 22 9.31 -4.12 -3.47
C HIS A 22 7.89 -3.95 -4.00
N ILE A 23 7.00 -3.57 -3.10
CA ILE A 23 5.66 -3.17 -3.41
C ILE A 23 5.72 -1.70 -3.80
N VAL A 24 5.12 -1.41 -4.96
CA VAL A 24 5.06 -0.07 -5.56
C VAL A 24 3.88 0.71 -5.00
N GLY A 25 2.79 0.01 -4.68
CA GLY A 25 1.59 0.57 -4.09
C GLY A 25 0.44 -0.43 -4.14
N GLY A 26 -0.78 0.06 -3.92
CA GLY A 26 -1.98 -0.75 -3.99
C GLY A 26 -3.18 -0.03 -3.41
N GLU A 27 -4.31 -0.71 -3.45
CA GLU A 27 -5.61 -0.14 -3.08
C GLU A 27 -6.57 -1.20 -2.54
N PHE A 28 -7.66 -0.74 -1.94
CA PHE A 28 -8.79 -1.56 -1.54
C PHE A 28 -10.01 -1.26 -2.40
N GLU A 29 -10.84 -2.30 -2.57
CA GLU A 29 -12.21 -2.14 -3.04
C GLU A 29 -13.15 -2.91 -2.09
N LEU A 30 -14.30 -2.32 -1.78
CA LEU A 30 -15.41 -2.94 -1.08
C LEU A 30 -16.65 -2.84 -1.97
N LEU A 31 -17.04 -3.94 -2.61
CA LEU A 31 -18.10 -3.95 -3.62
C LEU A 31 -19.33 -4.67 -3.08
N TYR A 32 -20.49 -4.03 -3.15
CA TYR A 32 -21.76 -4.66 -2.80
C TYR A 32 -22.09 -5.80 -3.78
N ILE A 33 -22.63 -6.92 -3.25
CA ILE A 33 -23.14 -8.01 -4.08
C ILE A 33 -24.65 -8.15 -3.89
N ARG A 34 -25.08 -8.40 -2.64
CA ARG A 34 -26.50 -8.57 -2.28
C ARG A 34 -26.66 -8.58 -0.76
N ALA A 35 -27.77 -8.07 -0.25
CA ALA A 35 -28.09 -8.05 1.18
C ALA A 35 -26.91 -7.54 2.03
N ASN A 36 -26.33 -8.39 2.87
CA ASN A 36 -25.18 -8.06 3.71
C ASN A 36 -23.85 -8.62 3.16
N THR A 37 -23.84 -9.06 1.91
CA THR A 37 -22.71 -9.72 1.26
C THR A 37 -21.97 -8.73 0.36
N TYR A 38 -20.66 -8.65 0.59
CA TYR A 38 -19.73 -7.76 -0.10
C TYR A 38 -18.53 -8.56 -0.62
N ARG A 39 -17.85 -8.03 -1.62
CA ARG A 39 -16.51 -8.47 -2.01
C ARG A 39 -15.49 -7.47 -1.50
N ILE A 40 -14.49 -7.95 -0.79
CA ILE A 40 -13.30 -7.15 -0.48
C ILE A 40 -12.22 -7.56 -1.47
N ASN A 41 -11.65 -6.60 -2.18
CA ASN A 41 -10.42 -6.76 -2.96
C ASN A 41 -9.32 -5.95 -2.30
N MET A 42 -8.14 -6.54 -2.16
CA MET A 42 -6.90 -5.81 -1.96
C MET A 42 -6.03 -6.02 -3.19
N ILE A 43 -5.71 -4.94 -3.89
CA ILE A 43 -4.89 -4.96 -5.09
C ILE A 43 -3.50 -4.46 -4.69
N LEU A 44 -2.47 -5.20 -5.08
CA LEU A 44 -1.09 -4.92 -4.75
C LEU A 44 -0.25 -4.87 -6.03
N TYR A 45 0.52 -3.81 -6.20
CA TYR A 45 1.46 -3.65 -7.31
C TYR A 45 2.86 -4.05 -6.87
N PHE A 46 3.38 -5.13 -7.43
CA PHE A 46 4.64 -5.74 -7.03
C PHE A 46 5.69 -5.56 -8.13
N ASP A 47 6.85 -4.99 -7.78
CA ASP A 47 8.00 -4.89 -8.66
C ASP A 47 8.68 -6.26 -8.77
N VAL A 48 8.59 -6.87 -9.95
CA VAL A 48 9.11 -8.20 -10.28
C VAL A 48 10.64 -8.22 -10.30
N ASN A 49 11.27 -7.13 -10.73
CA ASN A 49 12.72 -7.10 -10.93
C ASN A 49 13.46 -6.93 -9.63
N ASN A 50 12.97 -6.01 -8.80
CA ASN A 50 13.63 -5.66 -7.56
C ASN A 50 13.04 -6.46 -6.39
N GLY A 51 11.78 -6.89 -6.46
CA GLY A 51 11.05 -7.61 -5.43
C GLY A 51 11.67 -8.91 -4.96
N ASN A 52 11.74 -9.10 -3.64
CA ASN A 52 11.91 -10.43 -3.06
C ASN A 52 10.66 -11.28 -3.37
N PRO A 53 10.76 -12.37 -4.14
CA PRO A 53 9.60 -13.21 -4.46
C PRO A 53 8.88 -13.78 -3.22
N GLU A 54 9.60 -14.01 -2.12
CA GLU A 54 9.03 -14.45 -0.83
C GLU A 54 8.20 -13.37 -0.16
N ALA A 55 8.34 -12.11 -0.59
CA ALA A 55 7.50 -11.01 -0.13
C ALA A 55 6.08 -11.05 -0.74
N THR A 56 5.75 -12.03 -1.57
CA THR A 56 4.37 -12.22 -2.05
C THR A 56 3.64 -13.23 -1.18
N ASP A 57 2.89 -12.75 -0.20
CA ASP A 57 2.11 -13.60 0.69
C ASP A 57 1.02 -14.35 -0.09
N LEU A 58 0.72 -15.60 0.29
CA LEU A 58 -0.40 -16.35 -0.29
C LEU A 58 -1.77 -15.86 0.18
N SER A 59 -1.80 -15.01 1.22
CA SER A 59 -3.00 -14.37 1.72
C SER A 59 -2.68 -13.04 2.42
N ALA A 60 -3.66 -12.16 2.47
CA ALA A 60 -3.59 -10.87 3.17
C ALA A 60 -4.62 -10.82 4.30
N ASP A 61 -4.18 -10.42 5.49
CA ASP A 61 -5.05 -10.21 6.65
C ASP A 61 -5.49 -8.75 6.71
N ILE A 62 -6.78 -8.52 6.48
CA ILE A 62 -7.40 -7.20 6.49
C ILE A 62 -8.11 -7.01 7.84
N TYR A 63 -7.78 -5.92 8.53
CA TYR A 63 -8.34 -5.62 9.85
C TYR A 63 -9.34 -4.48 9.74
N ILE A 64 -10.48 -4.62 10.41
CA ILE A 64 -11.54 -3.61 10.42
C ILE A 64 -11.71 -3.06 11.83
N TYR A 65 -11.85 -1.74 11.91
CA TYR A 65 -12.01 -0.99 13.14
C TYR A 65 -13.21 -0.02 13.05
N SER A 66 -13.84 0.28 14.19
CA SER A 66 -14.83 1.35 14.28
C SER A 66 -14.14 2.71 14.23
N LYS A 67 -14.69 3.64 13.44
CA LYS A 67 -14.20 5.02 13.39
C LYS A 67 -14.46 5.78 14.69
N ARG A 68 -15.53 5.46 15.42
CA ARG A 68 -15.94 6.13 16.65
C ARG A 68 -14.90 6.03 17.77
N ASN A 69 -14.38 4.83 17.96
CA ASN A 69 -13.59 4.51 19.15
C ASN A 69 -12.38 3.62 18.87
N GLN A 70 -12.03 3.41 17.60
CA GLN A 70 -10.87 2.62 17.18
C GLN A 70 -10.92 1.15 17.65
N GLN A 71 -12.09 0.64 18.04
CA GLN A 71 -12.24 -0.74 18.49
C GLN A 71 -12.14 -1.70 17.31
N PHE A 72 -11.42 -2.79 17.51
CA PHE A 72 -11.35 -3.89 16.55
C PHE A 72 -12.73 -4.54 16.38
N ILE A 73 -13.17 -4.65 15.14
CA ILE A 73 -14.45 -5.27 14.78
C ILE A 73 -14.20 -6.70 14.29
N GLN A 74 -13.39 -6.84 13.25
CA GLN A 74 -13.22 -8.13 12.57
C GLN A 74 -11.92 -8.17 11.76
N ARG A 75 -11.43 -9.39 11.52
CA ARG A 75 -10.34 -9.68 10.58
C ARG A 75 -10.87 -10.57 9.46
N PHE A 76 -10.54 -10.25 8.23
CA PHE A 76 -10.74 -11.12 7.07
C PHE A 76 -9.40 -11.54 6.48
N THR A 77 -9.25 -12.82 6.16
CA THR A 77 -8.08 -13.34 5.45
C THR A 77 -8.46 -13.55 3.98
N LEU A 78 -7.83 -12.81 3.08
CA LEU A 78 -8.11 -12.82 1.65
C LEU A 78 -7.02 -13.65 0.95
N PRO A 79 -7.37 -14.77 0.29
CA PRO A 79 -6.40 -15.53 -0.50
C PRO A 79 -5.96 -14.77 -1.76
N LEU A 80 -4.71 -15.00 -2.18
CA LEU A 80 -4.18 -14.52 -3.45
C LEU A 80 -4.86 -15.24 -4.62
N VAL A 81 -5.29 -14.50 -5.63
CA VAL A 81 -5.80 -15.02 -6.90
C VAL A 81 -4.64 -15.24 -7.87
N LEU A 82 -4.63 -16.39 -8.56
CA LEU A 82 -3.66 -16.73 -9.59
C LEU A 82 -4.34 -16.96 -10.96
N PRO A 83 -3.65 -16.69 -12.08
CA PRO A 83 -2.29 -16.14 -12.16
C PRO A 83 -2.24 -14.64 -11.81
N ARG A 84 -1.04 -14.15 -11.47
CA ARG A 84 -0.78 -12.70 -11.36
C ARG A 84 -0.90 -12.06 -12.73
N GLU A 85 -1.28 -10.79 -12.78
CA GLU A 85 -1.45 -10.06 -14.04
C GLU A 85 -0.26 -9.12 -14.29
N ARG A 86 0.42 -9.26 -15.42
CA ARG A 86 1.48 -8.32 -15.82
C ARG A 86 0.88 -6.96 -16.18
N VAL A 87 1.36 -5.88 -15.56
CA VAL A 87 1.03 -4.51 -15.96
C VAL A 87 1.69 -4.22 -17.31
N LYS A 88 0.89 -3.84 -18.31
CA LYS A 88 1.37 -3.57 -19.67
C LYS A 88 1.67 -2.09 -19.86
N TYR A 89 2.94 -1.71 -19.73
CA TYR A 89 3.35 -0.31 -19.88
C TYR A 89 3.15 0.22 -21.30
N THR A 90 2.55 1.41 -21.47
CA THR A 90 2.30 2.02 -22.79
C THR A 90 3.50 2.77 -23.35
N LYS A 91 4.40 3.26 -22.49
CA LYS A 91 5.64 3.99 -22.87
C LYS A 91 6.91 3.26 -22.40
N PRO A 92 7.15 2.00 -22.82
CA PRO A 92 8.30 1.24 -22.36
C PRO A 92 9.64 1.88 -22.75
N ALA A 93 9.69 2.66 -23.83
CA ALA A 93 10.91 3.36 -24.27
C ALA A 93 11.40 4.45 -23.28
N CYS A 94 10.57 4.83 -22.31
CA CYS A 94 10.93 5.80 -21.27
C CYS A 94 11.45 5.15 -19.99
N SER A 95 11.68 3.84 -20.02
CA SER A 95 12.38 3.05 -19.01
C SER A 95 13.38 2.15 -19.71
N SER A 96 14.50 1.85 -19.07
CA SER A 96 15.44 0.83 -19.51
C SER A 96 15.07 -0.56 -18.97
N GLY A 97 13.81 -0.75 -18.56
CA GLY A 97 13.33 -1.97 -17.92
C GLY A 97 13.67 -2.05 -16.43
N GLU A 98 13.93 -0.92 -15.77
CA GLU A 98 14.30 -0.88 -14.36
C GLU A 98 13.15 -1.34 -13.45
N VAL A 99 11.90 -1.15 -13.88
CA VAL A 99 10.69 -1.55 -13.15
C VAL A 99 9.81 -2.42 -14.04
N VAL A 100 9.45 -3.60 -13.55
CA VAL A 100 8.43 -4.48 -14.14
C VAL A 100 7.42 -4.75 -13.05
N THR A 101 6.13 -4.51 -13.30
CA THR A 101 5.11 -4.63 -12.25
C THR A 101 4.10 -5.73 -12.56
N ASP A 102 3.85 -6.58 -11.57
CA ASP A 102 2.71 -7.49 -11.55
C ASP A 102 1.62 -6.92 -10.63
N LYS A 103 0.37 -7.02 -11.05
CA LYS A 103 -0.83 -6.80 -10.23
C LYS A 103 -1.20 -8.11 -9.55
N LEU A 104 -1.23 -8.08 -8.22
CA LEU A 104 -1.66 -9.17 -7.36
C LEU A 104 -3.02 -8.80 -6.76
N THR A 105 -4.01 -9.68 -6.96
CA THR A 105 -5.36 -9.48 -6.40
C THR A 105 -5.58 -10.48 -5.27
N TYR A 106 -5.87 -9.97 -4.08
CA TYR A 106 -6.36 -10.74 -2.95
C TYR A 106 -7.86 -10.47 -2.82
N THR A 107 -8.69 -11.50 -2.76
CA THR A 107 -10.15 -11.29 -2.76
C THR A 107 -10.89 -12.28 -1.89
N SER A 108 -11.98 -11.84 -1.29
CA SER A 108 -12.93 -12.70 -0.60
C SER A 108 -14.34 -12.13 -0.66
N VAL A 109 -15.33 -13.01 -0.72
CA VAL A 109 -16.74 -12.65 -0.52
C VAL A 109 -17.05 -12.80 0.96
N VAL A 110 -17.43 -11.71 1.59
CA VAL A 110 -17.64 -11.62 3.05
C VAL A 110 -19.08 -11.25 3.35
N THR A 111 -19.53 -11.57 4.55
CA THR A 111 -20.81 -11.07 5.09
C THR A 111 -20.54 -10.11 6.24
N LEU A 112 -21.01 -8.88 6.09
CA LEU A 112 -20.94 -7.85 7.12
C LEU A 112 -22.22 -7.93 7.96
N SER A 113 -22.14 -8.33 9.23
CA SER A 113 -23.34 -8.44 10.07
C SER A 113 -23.95 -7.06 10.39
N SER A 114 -25.24 -6.87 10.12
CA SER A 114 -25.97 -5.65 10.51
C SER A 114 -25.91 -5.34 12.01
N SER A 115 -25.69 -6.33 12.89
CA SER A 115 -25.53 -6.09 14.32
C SER A 115 -24.15 -5.54 14.71
N MET A 116 -23.13 -5.77 13.87
CA MET A 116 -21.75 -5.33 14.09
C MET A 116 -21.42 -4.06 13.30
N TYR A 117 -22.05 -3.88 12.13
CA TYR A 117 -21.80 -2.82 11.15
C TYR A 117 -22.92 -1.76 11.11
N ASN A 118 -23.36 -1.30 12.29
CA ASN A 118 -24.47 -0.34 12.48
C ASN A 118 -24.05 1.01 13.09
N ASP A 119 -22.75 1.26 13.28
CA ASP A 119 -22.24 2.50 13.85
C ASP A 119 -22.37 3.66 12.85
N PRO A 120 -23.14 4.73 13.13
CA PRO A 120 -23.28 5.88 12.24
C PRO A 120 -21.98 6.57 11.82
N GLU A 121 -20.89 6.46 12.61
CA GLU A 121 -19.59 7.04 12.24
C GLU A 121 -18.83 6.18 11.22
N GLY A 122 -19.31 4.96 10.97
CA GLY A 122 -18.76 4.01 10.03
C GLY A 122 -17.52 3.30 10.54
N TYR A 123 -16.82 2.71 9.59
CA TYR A 123 -15.72 1.79 9.79
C TYR A 123 -14.60 2.12 8.83
N TYR A 124 -13.43 1.56 9.10
CA TYR A 124 -12.38 1.53 8.11
C TYR A 124 -11.69 0.17 8.13
N MET A 125 -11.18 -0.22 6.97
CA MET A 125 -10.34 -1.40 6.83
C MET A 125 -8.90 -0.97 6.56
N VAL A 126 -7.97 -1.76 7.11
CA VAL A 126 -6.55 -1.49 7.02
C VAL A 126 -5.76 -2.76 6.75
N TRP A 127 -4.73 -2.61 5.92
CA TRP A 127 -3.64 -3.56 5.78
C TRP A 127 -2.32 -2.82 5.81
N GLN A 128 -1.31 -3.45 6.39
CA GLN A 128 0.00 -2.84 6.59
C GLN A 128 1.13 -3.79 6.23
N ARG A 129 2.20 -3.22 5.69
CA ARG A 129 3.43 -3.94 5.33
C ARG A 129 4.63 -3.03 5.43
N CYS A 130 5.67 -3.48 6.14
CA CYS A 130 7.00 -2.89 5.96
C CYS A 130 7.79 -3.71 4.94
N CYS A 131 8.55 -3.11 4.04
CA CYS A 131 8.71 -1.68 3.79
C CYS A 131 8.51 -1.41 2.29
N ARG A 132 8.27 -0.18 1.87
CA ARG A 132 8.37 0.21 0.47
C ARG A 132 9.80 -0.06 -0.04
N ASN A 133 9.99 0.12 -1.34
CA ASN A 133 11.32 0.03 -1.94
C ASN A 133 12.31 1.00 -1.25
N TYR A 134 13.54 0.55 -1.02
CA TYR A 134 14.60 1.34 -0.40
C TYR A 134 15.28 2.32 -1.37
N SER A 135 15.05 2.21 -2.68
CA SER A 135 15.62 3.09 -3.71
C SER A 135 14.78 4.35 -3.99
N ILE A 136 13.85 4.72 -3.11
CA ILE A 136 12.99 5.89 -3.31
C ILE A 136 13.74 7.20 -3.01
N LEU A 137 13.72 8.12 -3.98
CA LEU A 137 14.52 9.35 -3.94
C LEU A 137 13.89 10.51 -3.14
N ASN A 138 12.56 10.56 -3.02
CA ASN A 138 11.84 11.73 -2.50
C ASN A 138 11.43 11.60 -1.02
N ILE A 139 11.46 10.40 -0.45
CA ILE A 139 11.15 10.14 0.96
C ILE A 139 12.29 9.35 1.62
N TYR A 140 12.34 9.37 2.96
CA TYR A 140 13.15 8.40 3.68
C TYR A 140 12.46 7.03 3.63
N SER A 141 13.19 6.02 3.16
CA SER A 141 12.75 4.64 3.03
C SER A 141 13.98 3.75 3.22
N GLU A 142 14.61 3.85 4.39
CA GLU A 142 15.80 3.06 4.73
C GLU A 142 15.37 1.70 5.29
N GLU A 143 16.21 0.68 5.12
CA GLU A 143 15.99 -0.63 5.75
C GLU A 143 16.05 -0.47 7.28
N PRO A 144 14.98 -0.83 8.01
CA PRO A 144 15.02 -0.77 9.46
C PRO A 144 16.08 -1.75 9.99
N PRO A 145 16.98 -1.33 10.89
CA PRO A 145 17.85 -2.28 11.57
C PRO A 145 16.99 -3.16 12.47
N THR A 146 17.10 -4.47 12.32
CA THR A 146 16.36 -5.44 13.13
C THR A 146 17.26 -6.36 13.95
N ASP A 147 16.72 -6.90 15.05
CA ASP A 147 17.32 -8.03 15.75
C ASP A 147 17.15 -9.34 14.96
N GLU A 148 17.64 -10.46 15.50
CA GLU A 148 17.51 -11.80 14.90
C GLU A 148 16.06 -12.28 14.76
N TYR A 149 15.10 -11.64 15.44
CA TYR A 149 13.68 -11.94 15.40
C TYR A 149 12.89 -10.99 14.48
N GLY A 150 13.57 -10.05 13.81
CA GLY A 150 12.95 -9.08 12.90
C GLY A 150 12.30 -7.88 13.60
N ASN A 151 12.58 -7.64 14.89
CA ASN A 151 12.11 -6.45 15.60
C ASN A 151 13.05 -5.28 15.33
N VAL A 152 12.49 -4.10 15.04
CA VAL A 152 13.28 -2.88 14.85
C VAL A 152 14.01 -2.48 16.14
N ILE A 153 15.33 -2.32 16.07
CA ILE A 153 16.18 -2.01 17.24
C ILE A 153 16.56 -0.53 17.36
N ASP A 154 16.45 0.25 16.28
CA ASP A 154 16.68 1.69 16.31
C ASP A 154 15.35 2.46 16.25
N PRO A 155 14.95 3.17 17.32
CA PRO A 155 13.74 3.99 17.31
C PRO A 155 13.80 5.18 16.36
N ASN A 156 15.00 5.56 15.87
CA ASN A 156 15.20 6.64 14.90
C ASN A 156 15.29 6.15 13.45
N ALA A 157 15.09 4.86 13.21
CA ALA A 157 15.11 4.29 11.87
C ALA A 157 14.11 4.99 10.96
N LYS A 158 14.56 5.44 9.78
CA LYS A 158 13.74 6.19 8.84
C LYS A 158 13.26 5.32 7.69
N TYR A 159 12.36 4.39 8.01
CA TYR A 159 11.71 3.52 7.04
C TYR A 159 10.38 4.10 6.54
N ALA A 160 9.91 3.59 5.41
CA ALA A 160 8.58 3.87 4.89
C ALA A 160 7.83 2.56 4.61
N GLY A 161 6.97 2.13 5.52
CA GLY A 161 6.01 1.05 5.30
C GLY A 161 4.72 1.54 4.65
N GLN A 162 3.88 0.63 4.18
CA GLN A 162 2.63 0.94 3.49
C GLN A 162 1.44 0.68 4.38
N THR A 163 0.49 1.61 4.36
CA THR A 163 -0.83 1.46 4.98
C THR A 163 -1.87 1.65 3.90
N PHE A 164 -2.55 0.57 3.51
CA PHE A 164 -3.74 0.66 2.67
C PHE A 164 -4.93 0.90 3.59
N TYR A 165 -5.78 1.86 3.23
CA TYR A 165 -6.82 2.37 4.09
C TYR A 165 -8.06 2.69 3.26
N LEU A 166 -9.21 2.18 3.70
CA LEU A 166 -10.50 2.47 3.10
C LEU A 166 -11.54 2.65 4.19
N GLU A 167 -12.22 3.79 4.18
CA GLU A 167 -13.37 4.05 5.03
C GLU A 167 -14.65 3.63 4.33
N PHE A 168 -15.61 3.12 5.10
CA PHE A 168 -16.93 2.80 4.61
C PHE A 168 -17.99 3.06 5.69
N PRO A 169 -19.21 3.44 5.31
CA PRO A 169 -20.28 3.74 6.26
C PRO A 169 -20.82 2.45 6.90
N ALA A 170 -21.68 2.60 7.91
CA ALA A 170 -22.52 1.49 8.36
C ALA A 170 -23.38 0.95 7.22
N ILE A 171 -23.60 -0.36 7.21
CA ILE A 171 -24.49 -1.04 6.25
C ILE A 171 -25.96 -0.97 6.67
N VAL A 172 -26.25 -0.32 7.80
CA VAL A 172 -27.58 -0.02 8.30
C VAL A 172 -27.60 1.43 8.74
N GLN A 173 -28.56 2.19 8.23
CA GLN A 173 -28.82 3.57 8.64
C GLN A 173 -30.30 3.73 8.92
N ASN A 174 -30.64 4.36 10.05
CA ASN A 174 -32.03 4.58 10.47
C ASN A 174 -32.88 3.28 10.51
N GLY A 175 -32.25 2.15 10.86
CA GLY A 175 -32.90 0.84 10.92
C GLY A 175 -33.20 0.20 9.56
N GLN A 176 -32.74 0.79 8.45
CA GLN A 176 -32.87 0.26 7.10
C GLN A 176 -31.51 -0.13 6.52
N PRO A 177 -31.45 -1.13 5.62
CA PRO A 177 -30.22 -1.43 4.89
C PRO A 177 -29.71 -0.19 4.15
N PHE A 178 -28.42 0.10 4.33
CA PHE A 178 -27.69 1.11 3.59
C PHE A 178 -26.69 0.39 2.69
N VAL A 179 -26.84 0.57 1.38
CA VAL A 179 -26.01 -0.09 0.37
C VAL A 179 -25.06 0.95 -0.20
N ASN A 180 -23.76 0.61 -0.18
CA ASN A 180 -22.73 1.43 -0.79
C ASN A 180 -21.53 0.54 -1.16
N SER A 181 -20.91 0.84 -2.28
CA SER A 181 -19.63 0.30 -2.71
C SER A 181 -18.58 1.40 -2.63
N SER A 182 -17.32 1.01 -2.53
CA SER A 182 -16.24 1.93 -2.86
C SER A 182 -16.15 2.10 -4.37
N PRO A 183 -15.51 3.18 -4.86
CA PRO A 183 -15.16 3.25 -6.27
C PRO A 183 -14.27 2.09 -6.68
N ARG A 184 -14.41 1.66 -7.94
CA ARG A 184 -13.44 0.85 -8.64
C ARG A 184 -12.40 1.78 -9.24
N LEU A 185 -11.17 1.66 -8.77
CA LEU A 185 -10.12 2.57 -9.19
C LEU A 185 -9.58 2.19 -10.57
N PHE A 186 -8.93 3.17 -11.20
CA PHE A 186 -8.36 3.10 -12.54
C PHE A 186 -7.48 1.86 -12.73
N PRO A 187 -7.33 1.34 -13.97
CA PRO A 187 -6.37 0.30 -14.26
C PRO A 187 -4.96 0.69 -13.79
N PRO A 188 -4.08 -0.28 -13.49
CA PRO A 188 -2.76 0.01 -12.93
C PRO A 188 -2.00 1.04 -13.77
N LEU A 189 -1.35 2.00 -13.11
CA LEU A 189 -0.51 2.97 -13.83
C LEU A 189 0.51 2.23 -14.67
N ASN A 190 0.41 2.45 -15.96
CA ASN A 190 1.19 1.76 -16.95
C ASN A 190 1.98 2.74 -17.82
N ASP A 191 2.24 3.96 -17.32
CA ASP A 191 3.03 4.96 -18.02
C ASP A 191 4.28 5.33 -17.23
N PHE A 192 5.44 5.21 -17.88
CA PHE A 192 6.66 5.85 -17.41
C PHE A 192 6.66 7.34 -17.77
N ALA A 193 7.02 8.19 -16.80
CA ALA A 193 7.25 9.60 -17.04
C ALA A 193 8.61 9.79 -17.73
N CYS A 194 8.59 10.13 -19.03
CA CYS A 194 9.81 10.37 -19.80
C CYS A 194 10.49 11.68 -19.33
N PRO A 195 11.81 11.68 -19.10
CA PRO A 195 12.52 12.90 -18.72
C PRO A 195 12.28 14.04 -19.71
N ASN A 196 12.02 15.24 -19.18
CA ASN A 196 11.81 16.47 -19.96
C ASN A 196 10.65 16.40 -20.99
N LYS A 197 9.64 15.56 -20.73
CA LYS A 197 8.39 15.52 -21.49
C LYS A 197 7.20 15.80 -20.56
N PRO A 198 6.13 16.45 -21.06
CA PRO A 198 4.88 16.51 -20.33
C PRO A 198 4.42 15.09 -19.97
N TYR A 199 4.07 14.91 -18.71
CA TYR A 199 3.50 13.66 -18.21
C TYR A 199 1.99 13.88 -17.99
N TYR A 200 1.22 12.86 -18.28
CA TYR A 200 -0.20 12.82 -17.96
C TYR A 200 -0.61 11.38 -17.70
N ALA A 201 -1.53 11.18 -16.78
CA ALA A 201 -2.13 9.89 -16.50
C ALA A 201 -3.56 10.10 -16.00
N ASP A 202 -4.46 9.20 -16.43
CA ASP A 202 -5.85 9.22 -16.03
C ASP A 202 -6.03 8.31 -14.81
N PHE A 203 -6.36 8.91 -13.67
CA PHE A 203 -6.67 8.26 -12.40
C PHE A 203 -8.18 8.19 -12.15
N SER A 204 -9.02 8.49 -13.15
CA SER A 204 -10.47 8.42 -12.97
C SER A 204 -10.91 6.96 -12.74
N GLY A 205 -11.74 6.80 -11.71
CA GLY A 205 -12.37 5.55 -11.33
C GLY A 205 -13.83 5.52 -11.75
N THR A 206 -14.50 4.41 -11.45
CA THR A 206 -15.94 4.25 -11.66
C THR A 206 -16.61 4.01 -10.33
N ASP A 207 -17.72 4.68 -10.09
CA ASP A 207 -18.58 4.43 -8.94
C ASP A 207 -19.79 3.58 -9.37
N ASP A 208 -20.02 2.46 -8.68
CA ASP A 208 -21.10 1.53 -9.04
C ASP A 208 -22.48 2.03 -8.56
N ASP A 209 -22.52 2.97 -7.61
CA ASP A 209 -23.73 3.46 -6.94
C ASP A 209 -24.15 4.86 -7.45
N GLY A 210 -23.31 5.50 -8.26
CA GLY A 210 -23.57 6.80 -8.89
C GLY A 210 -23.05 7.99 -8.08
N ASP A 211 -22.21 7.76 -7.08
CA ASP A 211 -21.59 8.80 -6.28
C ASP A 211 -20.57 9.62 -7.09
N SER A 212 -20.34 10.86 -6.65
CA SER A 212 -19.33 11.74 -7.25
C SER A 212 -17.94 11.39 -6.74
N LEU A 213 -17.01 11.12 -7.66
CA LEU A 213 -15.60 10.90 -7.33
C LEU A 213 -14.80 12.20 -7.43
N VAL A 214 -14.02 12.50 -6.41
CA VAL A 214 -13.14 13.67 -6.35
C VAL A 214 -11.74 13.28 -5.90
N TYR A 215 -10.73 13.86 -6.55
CA TYR A 215 -9.35 13.44 -6.39
C TYR A 215 -8.47 14.55 -5.80
N SER A 216 -7.49 14.14 -4.99
CA SER A 216 -6.43 14.99 -4.45
C SER A 216 -5.17 14.16 -4.21
N LEU A 217 -4.00 14.79 -4.31
CA LEU A 217 -2.76 14.18 -3.84
C LEU A 217 -2.69 14.25 -2.31
N ALA A 218 -2.13 13.22 -1.69
CA ALA A 218 -1.86 13.18 -0.26
C ALA A 218 -0.43 12.70 -0.02
N THR A 219 0.15 13.07 1.13
CA THR A 219 1.37 12.41 1.60
C THR A 219 1.01 10.94 1.91
N PRO A 220 1.75 9.95 1.39
CA PRO A 220 1.44 8.55 1.66
C PRO A 220 1.51 8.23 3.15
N LEU A 221 0.60 7.39 3.62
CA LEU A 221 0.64 6.86 4.99
C LEU A 221 1.81 5.86 5.14
N ASN A 222 2.45 5.92 6.29
CA ASN A 222 3.48 5.03 6.78
C ASN A 222 2.88 3.98 7.74
N THR A 223 3.65 2.97 8.13
CA THR A 223 3.27 2.00 9.16
C THR A 223 3.62 2.50 10.56
N LEU A 224 2.99 1.92 11.58
CA LEU A 224 3.29 2.21 12.99
C LEU A 224 4.51 1.45 13.51
N SER A 225 4.97 0.44 12.77
CA SER A 225 6.18 -0.32 13.07
C SER A 225 6.93 -0.68 11.78
N GLY A 226 8.24 -0.88 11.91
CA GLY A 226 9.09 -1.32 10.80
C GLY A 226 9.18 -2.83 10.65
N ASN A 227 8.37 -3.59 11.38
CA ASN A 227 8.27 -5.04 11.21
C ASN A 227 7.74 -5.36 9.81
N SER A 228 8.30 -6.35 9.13
CA SER A 228 7.97 -6.64 7.72
C SER A 228 6.48 -6.94 7.48
N LYS A 229 5.87 -7.71 8.37
CA LYS A 229 4.44 -8.07 8.34
C LYS A 229 3.78 -7.72 9.67
N PRO A 230 3.52 -6.44 9.94
CA PRO A 230 2.91 -6.04 11.19
C PRO A 230 1.45 -6.50 11.20
N ARG A 231 0.97 -6.94 12.36
CA ARG A 231 -0.47 -6.98 12.59
C ARG A 231 -0.97 -5.54 12.51
N ALA A 232 -1.83 -5.23 11.55
CA ALA A 232 -2.35 -3.86 11.42
C ALA A 232 -3.10 -3.51 12.71
N SER A 233 -2.73 -2.38 13.31
CA SER A 233 -3.34 -1.81 14.50
C SER A 233 -4.21 -0.61 14.10
N PRO A 234 -5.10 -0.11 14.97
CA PRO A 234 -5.87 1.09 14.62
C PRO A 234 -4.95 2.31 14.48
N GLY A 235 -5.45 3.33 13.76
CA GLY A 235 -4.74 4.60 13.57
C GLY A 235 -4.75 5.48 14.83
N PRO A 236 -4.25 6.73 14.74
CA PRO A 236 -3.81 7.40 13.51
C PRO A 236 -2.50 6.82 12.95
N TYR A 237 -2.38 6.81 11.62
CA TYR A 237 -1.17 6.36 10.94
C TYR A 237 -0.28 7.55 10.61
N PRO A 238 1.04 7.46 10.82
CA PRO A 238 1.96 8.55 10.49
C PRO A 238 2.08 8.70 8.97
N ASP A 239 2.41 9.89 8.50
CA ASP A 239 2.84 10.11 7.12
C ASP A 239 4.28 9.62 6.90
N VAL A 240 4.63 9.31 5.64
CA VAL A 240 6.03 9.18 5.27
C VAL A 240 6.78 10.50 5.43
N GLN A 241 8.07 10.42 5.69
CA GLN A 241 8.92 11.60 5.83
C GLN A 241 9.54 11.97 4.48
N TRP A 242 9.20 13.14 3.95
CA TRP A 242 9.85 13.70 2.77
C TRP A 242 11.33 13.99 3.02
N ARG A 243 12.18 13.74 2.03
CA ARG A 243 13.58 14.19 2.03
C ARG A 243 13.65 15.70 1.75
N PRO A 244 14.74 16.39 2.16
CA PRO A 244 14.91 17.82 1.90
C PRO A 244 14.70 18.16 0.42
N GLY A 245 13.89 19.19 0.16
CA GLY A 245 13.54 19.63 -1.20
C GLY A 245 12.31 18.96 -1.82
N TYR A 246 11.74 17.93 -1.19
CA TYR A 246 10.50 17.29 -1.61
C TYR A 246 9.36 17.61 -0.63
N SER A 247 8.14 17.57 -1.14
CA SER A 247 6.91 17.75 -0.37
C SER A 247 5.70 17.33 -1.21
N LEU A 248 4.49 17.41 -0.64
CA LEU A 248 3.26 17.17 -1.41
C LEU A 248 3.09 18.09 -2.62
N SER A 249 3.61 19.33 -2.57
CA SER A 249 3.57 20.27 -3.71
C SER A 249 4.80 20.16 -4.62
N ARG A 250 5.77 19.31 -4.25
CA ARG A 250 7.03 19.08 -4.99
C ARG A 250 7.45 17.60 -4.87
N VAL A 251 6.68 16.70 -5.48
CA VAL A 251 6.84 15.25 -5.31
C VAL A 251 8.01 14.69 -6.13
N THR A 252 8.19 15.18 -7.35
CA THR A 252 9.20 14.68 -8.31
C THR A 252 10.32 15.68 -8.59
N GLY A 253 10.13 16.94 -8.20
CA GLY A 253 11.01 18.05 -8.59
C GLY A 253 10.79 18.53 -10.03
N GLY A 254 9.69 18.14 -10.68
CA GLY A 254 9.33 18.56 -12.03
C GLY A 254 9.04 20.06 -12.17
N THR A 255 9.00 20.56 -13.41
CA THR A 255 8.65 21.95 -13.73
C THR A 255 7.63 22.01 -14.88
N PRO A 256 6.32 22.09 -14.61
CA PRO A 256 5.68 22.02 -13.29
C PRO A 256 5.79 20.61 -12.65
N ASP A 257 5.66 20.53 -11.32
CA ASP A 257 5.58 19.26 -10.61
C ASP A 257 4.14 18.71 -10.62
N LEU A 258 3.98 17.46 -10.17
CA LEU A 258 2.74 16.69 -10.21
C LEU A 258 1.56 17.43 -9.57
N ARG A 259 0.44 17.45 -10.29
CA ARG A 259 -0.86 17.96 -9.84
C ARG A 259 -1.95 17.04 -10.36
N ILE A 260 -2.97 16.82 -9.55
CA ILE A 260 -4.17 16.10 -9.97
C ILE A 260 -5.36 17.08 -10.05
N SER A 261 -6.16 16.95 -11.10
CA SER A 261 -7.43 17.65 -11.20
C SER A 261 -8.50 16.94 -10.37
N ARG A 262 -9.63 17.62 -10.11
CA ARG A 262 -10.71 17.05 -9.29
C ARG A 262 -11.43 15.88 -9.96
N ASP A 263 -11.30 15.73 -11.27
CA ASP A 263 -11.82 14.63 -12.10
C ASP A 263 -10.79 13.51 -12.32
N GLY A 264 -9.61 13.57 -11.67
CA GLY A 264 -8.65 12.45 -11.66
C GLY A 264 -7.58 12.52 -12.75
N ILE A 265 -7.38 13.64 -13.43
CA ILE A 265 -6.29 13.78 -14.41
C ILE A 265 -5.02 14.24 -13.71
N LEU A 266 -4.01 13.36 -13.64
CA LEU A 266 -2.67 13.67 -13.16
C LEU A 266 -1.84 14.30 -14.28
N ARG A 267 -1.08 15.35 -13.96
CA ARG A 267 -0.20 16.09 -14.88
C ARG A 267 0.99 16.71 -14.17
#